data_AF-A0A915DI23-F1
#
_entry.id   AF-A0A915DI23-F1
#
_cell.length_a   1.000
_cell.length_b   1.000
_cell.length_c   1.000
_cell.angle_alpha   90.00
_cell.angle_beta   90.00
_cell.angle_gamma   90.00
#
_symmetry.space_group_name_H-M   'P 1'
#
loop_
_entity.id
_entity.type
_entity.pdbx_description
1 polymer ?
#
loop_
_entity_poly.entity_id
_entity_poly.type
_entity_poly.pdbx_seq_one_letter_code
_entity_poly.pdbx_strand_id
1 'polypeptide(L)'
;MYFFLVQSEQGDVFKVTLEADNDIVTEMRIKYFDTLPTANSLCILKTGFLFVASEFGNHQLYQILHLGESDDEPEFSSRMPLEEGETFFYDTRALQNLVLIDQIDSLSPLVSARVADLANEDAPQIYALCGRGPRSSLRVLRNGLEVSEMAVSELPGNPNAVWTVKKNVDDQFHAHIVVSFVNATLVLSIGETVEEVTDSGFLGTTPTIGCGLIGTTLFSRCIPMLDVSNQLREYSERREMTADVLCMSMSEVPEGELLRIISLDTTDTLAPLSMQALPAEPESLMVMETAGEETGSASIIHLNIGLVNGCLLRVTLDQVTGDLSDNRTRYLGTKPVKLFRVKIQNKEALFACSSRAWLFYSYQSRFHLTPLSYTALEYASSFSSEQCNEGIVAIAENTLRILALEKLGTVFNQIIYPLKYTPRRFVVHPQSQNLIIIETDHASFTEKAKRRRRDELAEEIIELANDPEEKTLATEMADSKSTEWKWASAVRMINAKAGQTLCHYELPEGEAAFSVELVQFRSQHDSVFVLVGCAVELEMKPYKAKGGCIYTFLLTNGGNRFEFIHRTAVDGVVNAIHDFRGVALVGVGKRIRMYDFGKKKLLAKCENRVGF
;
A
#
# COMPACT_ATOMS: atom_id res chain seq x y z
N MET A 1 40.08 -0.96 18.85
CA MET A 1 39.82 -2.34 18.40
C MET A 1 38.74 -2.26 17.32
N TYR A 2 38.96 -2.85 16.16
CA TYR A 2 37.96 -2.90 15.09
C TYR A 2 37.26 -4.27 15.15
N PHE A 3 35.99 -4.31 14.77
CA PHE A 3 35.21 -5.55 14.67
C PHE A 3 34.55 -5.62 13.29
N PHE A 4 34.17 -6.82 12.89
CA PHE A 4 33.45 -7.08 11.66
C PHE A 4 32.13 -7.76 11.98
N LEU A 5 31.10 -7.47 11.18
CA LEU A 5 29.86 -8.24 11.17
C LEU A 5 29.84 -9.05 9.87
N VAL A 6 29.75 -10.37 10.00
CA VAL A 6 29.73 -11.30 8.87
C VAL A 6 28.44 -12.11 8.93
N GLN A 7 27.74 -12.25 7.81
CA GLN A 7 26.46 -12.96 7.75
C GLN A 7 26.60 -14.33 7.08
N SER A 8 25.98 -15.35 7.66
CA SER A 8 25.84 -16.69 7.07
C SER A 8 24.74 -16.72 5.98
N GLU A 9 24.69 -17.78 5.18
CA GLU A 9 23.60 -18.00 4.21
C GLU A 9 22.22 -18.16 4.87
N GLN A 10 22.19 -18.56 6.14
CA GLN A 10 20.98 -18.71 6.94
C GLN A 10 20.48 -17.36 7.48
N GLY A 11 21.34 -16.34 7.48
CA GLY A 11 21.04 -15.00 7.96
C GLY A 11 21.68 -14.65 9.29
N ASP A 12 22.39 -15.59 9.91
CA ASP A 12 23.05 -15.42 11.21
C ASP A 12 24.23 -14.48 11.08
N VAL A 13 24.23 -13.43 11.88
CA VAL A 13 25.29 -12.45 11.92
C VAL A 13 26.24 -12.80 13.05
N PHE A 14 27.53 -12.84 12.74
CA PHE A 14 28.60 -13.05 13.69
C PHE A 14 29.43 -11.79 13.84
N LYS A 15 29.76 -11.46 15.09
CA LYS A 15 30.77 -10.47 15.42
C LYS A 15 32.13 -11.16 15.39
N VAL A 16 33.01 -10.68 14.51
CA VAL A 16 34.38 -11.17 14.37
C VAL A 16 35.34 -10.11 14.90
N THR A 17 36.22 -10.50 15.81
CA THR A 17 37.26 -9.65 16.39
C THR A 17 38.62 -10.30 16.13
N LEU A 18 39.63 -9.46 15.87
CA LEU A 18 41.01 -9.89 15.69
C LEU A 18 41.82 -9.38 16.87
N GLU A 19 42.42 -10.30 17.64
CA GLU A 19 43.40 -9.94 18.63
C GLU A 19 44.79 -9.89 17.99
N ALA A 20 45.56 -8.86 18.34
CA ALA A 20 46.91 -8.68 17.84
C ALA A 20 47.85 -8.30 18.98
N ASP A 21 49.05 -8.86 18.95
CA ASP A 21 50.16 -8.54 19.84
C ASP A 21 51.37 -8.15 18.98
N ASN A 22 51.99 -7.00 19.28
CA ASN A 22 53.13 -6.44 18.52
C ASN A 22 52.96 -6.46 16.99
N ASP A 23 51.82 -5.96 16.49
CA ASP A 23 51.45 -5.92 15.06
C ASP A 23 51.24 -7.30 14.39
N ILE A 24 51.21 -8.39 15.16
CA ILE A 24 50.95 -9.75 14.68
C ILE A 24 49.59 -10.23 15.22
N VAL A 25 48.71 -10.68 14.34
CA VAL A 25 47.41 -11.26 14.73
C VAL A 25 47.64 -12.58 15.48
N THR A 26 47.16 -12.66 16.72
CA THR A 26 47.35 -13.80 17.64
C THR A 26 46.22 -14.80 17.58
N GLU A 27 44.99 -14.31 17.45
CA GLU A 27 43.78 -15.12 17.31
C GLU A 27 42.63 -14.35 16.67
N MET A 28 41.74 -15.10 16.03
CA MET A 28 40.44 -14.60 15.56
C MET A 28 39.37 -15.16 16.47
N ARG A 29 38.54 -14.28 17.03
CA ARG A 29 37.38 -14.66 17.81
C ARG A 29 36.09 -14.38 17.06
N ILE A 30 35.15 -15.30 17.16
CA ILE A 30 33.84 -15.25 16.52
C ILE A 30 32.79 -15.46 17.60
N LYS A 31 31.78 -14.60 17.60
CA LYS A 31 30.64 -14.68 18.50
C LYS A 31 29.34 -14.47 17.74
N TYR A 32 28.33 -15.27 18.04
CA TYR A 32 26.99 -15.08 17.49
C TYR A 32 26.42 -13.73 17.97
N PHE A 33 25.88 -12.95 17.04
CA PHE A 33 25.41 -11.60 17.31
C PHE A 33 23.88 -11.52 17.27
N ASP A 34 23.25 -11.78 16.12
CA ASP A 34 21.80 -11.80 15.94
C ASP A 34 21.48 -12.42 14.56
N THR A 35 20.28 -12.96 14.36
CA THR A 35 19.83 -13.45 13.04
C THR A 35 19.00 -12.39 12.31
N LEU A 36 19.43 -12.06 11.09
CA LEU A 36 18.80 -11.06 10.22
C LEU A 36 18.39 -11.69 8.88
N PRO A 37 17.49 -11.06 8.10
CA PRO A 37 17.29 -11.47 6.72
C PRO A 37 18.60 -11.44 5.93
N THR A 38 18.85 -12.50 5.14
CA THR A 38 20.00 -12.58 4.23
C THR A 38 20.10 -11.30 3.39
N ALA A 39 21.28 -10.67 3.43
CA ALA A 39 21.53 -9.36 2.87
C ALA A 39 22.64 -9.38 1.83
N ASN A 40 22.45 -8.59 0.76
CA ASN A 40 23.50 -8.30 -0.21
C ASN A 40 24.58 -7.39 0.40
N SER A 41 24.20 -6.55 1.35
CA SER A 41 25.10 -5.60 2.00
C SER A 41 24.62 -5.24 3.41
N LEU A 42 25.59 -5.16 4.33
CA LEU A 42 25.41 -4.67 5.70
C LEU A 42 26.22 -3.38 5.85
N CYS A 43 25.57 -2.29 6.27
CA CYS A 43 26.20 -0.99 6.44
C CYS A 43 26.06 -0.52 7.90
N ILE A 44 27.18 -0.42 8.61
CA ILE A 44 27.22 0.12 9.98
C ILE A 44 27.43 1.63 9.91
N LEU A 45 26.52 2.39 10.52
CA LEU A 45 26.58 3.84 10.63
C LEU A 45 27.22 4.25 11.96
N LYS A 46 28.00 5.33 11.94
CA LYS A 46 28.74 5.86 13.12
C LYS A 46 27.82 6.25 14.28
N THR A 47 26.56 6.52 14.00
CA THR A 47 25.53 6.89 15.00
C THR A 47 24.91 5.68 15.70
N GLY A 48 25.43 4.46 15.46
CA GLY A 48 24.94 3.23 16.12
C GLY A 48 23.77 2.56 15.40
N PHE A 49 23.67 2.71 14.07
CA PHE A 49 22.66 2.04 13.26
C PHE A 49 23.27 1.01 12.33
N LEU A 50 22.51 -0.04 12.04
CA LEU A 50 22.86 -1.08 11.07
C LEU A 50 21.79 -1.10 9.99
N PHE A 51 22.17 -0.72 8.77
CA PHE A 51 21.32 -0.85 7.59
C PHE A 51 21.55 -2.19 6.91
N VAL A 52 20.45 -2.93 6.67
CA VAL A 52 20.45 -4.28 6.11
C VAL A 52 19.76 -4.25 4.75
N ALA A 53 20.57 -4.28 3.69
CA ALA A 53 20.08 -4.36 2.32
C ALA A 53 19.78 -5.83 1.97
N SER A 54 18.61 -6.32 2.39
CA SER A 54 18.15 -7.69 2.12
C SER A 54 18.24 -8.05 0.64
N GLU A 55 18.66 -9.28 0.32
CA GLU A 55 18.76 -9.74 -1.09
C GLU A 55 17.39 -9.69 -1.80
N PHE A 56 16.36 -10.06 -1.06
CA PHE A 56 14.98 -10.19 -1.50
C PHE A 56 14.03 -9.83 -0.35
N GLY A 57 12.95 -9.13 -0.68
CA GLY A 57 12.00 -8.58 0.28
C GLY A 57 12.40 -7.21 0.81
N ASN A 58 11.73 -6.79 1.87
CA ASN A 58 11.91 -5.47 2.49
C ASN A 58 13.31 -5.32 3.09
N HIS A 59 13.85 -4.11 3.02
CA HIS A 59 15.11 -3.74 3.67
C HIS A 59 14.82 -3.25 5.08
N GLN A 60 15.78 -3.37 5.98
CA GLN A 60 15.57 -3.09 7.39
C GLN A 60 16.67 -2.19 7.94
N LEU A 61 16.27 -1.28 8.82
CA LEU A 61 17.16 -0.41 9.57
C LEU A 61 17.04 -0.76 11.05
N TYR A 62 18.17 -1.16 11.63
CA TYR A 62 18.27 -1.53 13.03
C TYR A 62 19.08 -0.50 13.83
N GLN A 63 18.74 -0.33 15.09
CA GLN A 63 19.58 0.35 16.08
C GLN A 63 20.37 -0.68 16.88
N ILE A 64 21.66 -0.43 17.05
CA ILE A 64 22.56 -1.27 17.86
C ILE A 64 22.44 -0.81 19.31
N LEU A 65 21.84 -1.64 20.17
CA LEU A 65 21.76 -1.39 21.61
C LEU A 65 23.03 -1.84 22.32
N HIS A 66 23.49 -3.03 21.98
CA HIS A 66 24.61 -3.70 22.62
C HIS A 66 25.58 -4.21 21.55
N LEU A 67 26.88 -4.17 21.84
CA LEU A 67 27.93 -4.67 20.95
C LEU A 67 28.19 -6.18 21.16
N GLY A 68 27.25 -6.93 21.76
CA GLY A 68 27.39 -8.37 22.00
C GLY A 68 28.48 -8.71 23.03
N GLU A 69 28.63 -7.88 24.06
CA GLU A 69 29.64 -8.05 25.13
C GLU A 69 29.12 -8.87 26.34
N SER A 70 27.91 -9.43 26.26
CA SER A 70 27.35 -10.28 27.34
C SER A 70 28.12 -11.60 27.48
N ASP A 71 28.47 -12.00 28.69
CA ASP A 71 29.22 -13.25 28.96
C ASP A 71 28.40 -14.54 28.73
N ASP A 72 27.09 -14.42 28.48
CA ASP A 72 26.17 -15.56 28.36
C ASP A 72 26.29 -16.34 27.04
N GLU A 73 26.94 -15.77 26.03
CA GLU A 73 27.04 -16.33 24.69
C GLU A 73 28.45 -16.89 24.44
N PRO A 74 28.59 -18.14 23.94
CA PRO A 74 29.89 -18.75 23.71
C PRO A 74 30.68 -17.95 22.67
N GLU A 75 31.92 -17.61 23.01
CA GLU A 75 32.89 -17.01 22.10
C GLU A 75 33.85 -18.09 21.62
N PHE A 76 33.97 -18.24 20.29
CA PHE A 76 34.82 -19.24 19.67
C PHE A 76 36.12 -18.61 19.20
N SER A 77 37.27 -19.20 19.56
CA SER A 77 38.59 -18.75 19.12
C SER A 77 39.23 -19.73 18.15
N SER A 78 39.97 -19.21 17.18
CA SER A 78 40.81 -20.02 16.27
C SER A 78 41.90 -20.84 16.99
N ARG A 79 42.15 -20.61 18.29
CA ARG A 79 43.09 -21.39 19.11
C ARG A 79 42.46 -22.59 19.81
N MET A 80 41.13 -22.68 19.84
CA MET A 80 40.45 -23.80 20.46
C MET A 80 40.68 -25.07 19.61
N PRO A 81 41.19 -26.16 20.20
CA PRO A 81 41.41 -27.40 19.46
C PRO A 81 40.06 -28.04 19.11
N LEU A 82 39.87 -28.40 17.84
CA LEU A 82 38.76 -29.20 17.34
C LEU A 82 39.33 -30.47 16.71
N GLU A 83 38.65 -31.61 16.87
CA GLU A 83 39.01 -32.83 16.15
C GLU A 83 38.69 -32.71 14.65
N GLU A 84 39.35 -33.51 13.80
CA GLU A 84 39.08 -33.50 12.35
C GLU A 84 37.62 -33.87 12.08
N GLY A 85 36.83 -32.90 11.62
CA GLY A 85 35.42 -33.06 11.28
C GLY A 85 34.44 -32.45 12.28
N GLU A 86 34.92 -31.93 13.41
CA GLU A 86 34.09 -31.23 14.39
C GLU A 86 33.99 -29.72 14.11
N THR A 87 32.86 -29.13 14.46
CA THR A 87 32.59 -27.69 14.32
C THR A 87 31.94 -27.15 15.59
N PHE A 88 32.06 -25.84 15.81
CA PHE A 88 31.35 -25.17 16.90
C PHE A 88 29.84 -25.12 16.64
N PHE A 89 29.06 -25.31 17.71
CA PHE A 89 27.60 -25.17 17.71
C PHE A 89 27.20 -23.97 18.56
N TYR A 90 26.12 -23.30 18.17
CA TYR A 90 25.56 -22.14 18.86
C TYR A 90 24.05 -22.15 18.69
N ASP A 91 23.34 -21.49 19.60
CA ASP A 91 21.89 -21.39 19.58
C ASP A 91 21.44 -20.09 18.92
N THR A 92 20.50 -20.20 17.99
CA THR A 92 19.83 -19.03 17.41
C THR A 92 18.78 -18.51 18.38
N ARG A 93 18.68 -17.19 18.50
CA ARG A 93 17.69 -16.53 19.36
C ARG A 93 17.09 -15.30 18.69
N ALA A 94 16.00 -14.82 19.28
CA ALA A 94 15.41 -13.54 18.91
C ALA A 94 16.41 -12.37 19.09
N LEU A 95 16.11 -11.26 18.42
CA LEU A 95 16.94 -10.07 18.43
C LEU A 95 17.13 -9.54 19.86
N GLN A 96 18.37 -9.41 20.29
CA GLN A 96 18.73 -8.83 21.59
C GLN A 96 19.68 -7.65 21.45
N ASN A 97 20.63 -7.73 20.52
CA ASN A 97 21.60 -6.66 20.30
C ASN A 97 21.04 -5.56 19.38
N LEU A 98 20.07 -5.91 18.54
CA LEU A 98 19.45 -5.04 17.55
C LEU A 98 17.96 -4.80 17.84
N VAL A 99 17.51 -3.57 17.61
CA VAL A 99 16.08 -3.21 17.58
C VAL A 99 15.71 -2.69 16.20
N LEU A 100 14.64 -3.23 15.61
CA LEU A 100 14.12 -2.77 14.33
C LEU A 100 13.52 -1.37 14.50
N ILE A 101 14.07 -0.38 13.79
CA ILE A 101 13.61 1.02 13.83
C ILE A 101 12.72 1.33 12.64
N ASP A 102 13.15 0.89 11.47
CA ASP A 102 12.44 1.18 10.23
C ASP A 102 12.53 0.01 9.25
N GLN A 103 11.54 -0.09 8.38
CA GLN A 103 11.46 -1.08 7.35
C GLN A 103 11.11 -0.41 6.03
N ILE A 104 12.03 -0.50 5.08
CA ILE A 104 11.85 0.03 3.73
C ILE A 104 11.22 -1.04 2.87
N ASP A 105 10.03 -0.74 2.40
CA ASP A 105 9.27 -1.67 1.58
C ASP A 105 9.87 -1.85 0.18
N SER A 106 10.01 -3.11 -0.22
CA SER A 106 10.56 -3.51 -1.52
C SER A 106 9.69 -4.58 -2.17
N LEU A 107 9.37 -4.37 -3.45
CA LEU A 107 8.61 -5.32 -4.27
C LEU A 107 9.49 -6.46 -4.83
N SER A 108 10.79 -6.44 -4.56
CA SER A 108 11.73 -7.42 -5.10
C SER A 108 11.65 -8.77 -4.35
N PRO A 109 11.67 -9.91 -5.05
CA PRO A 109 11.49 -10.08 -6.48
C PRO A 109 9.99 -10.06 -6.82
N LEU A 110 9.61 -9.34 -7.86
CA LEU A 110 8.25 -9.37 -8.39
C LEU A 110 8.12 -10.56 -9.35
N VAL A 111 7.43 -11.61 -8.92
CA VAL A 111 7.29 -12.85 -9.69
C VAL A 111 6.18 -12.74 -10.74
N SER A 112 5.05 -12.18 -10.36
CA SER A 112 3.89 -12.01 -11.24
C SER A 112 3.01 -10.88 -10.71
N ALA A 113 2.39 -10.13 -11.62
CA ALA A 113 1.42 -9.11 -11.26
C ALA A 113 0.19 -9.20 -12.16
N ARG A 114 -0.99 -8.85 -11.63
CA ARG A 114 -2.18 -8.57 -12.43
C ARG A 114 -2.85 -7.29 -11.97
N VAL A 115 -3.36 -6.55 -12.94
CA VAL A 115 -4.17 -5.36 -12.73
C VAL A 115 -5.64 -5.76 -12.85
N ALA A 116 -6.42 -5.55 -11.79
CA ALA A 116 -7.83 -5.85 -11.76
C ALA A 116 -8.53 -4.99 -10.69
N ASP A 117 -9.77 -4.60 -10.93
CA ASP A 117 -10.61 -4.02 -9.90
C ASP A 117 -11.38 -5.13 -9.18
N LEU A 118 -10.71 -5.79 -8.23
CA LEU A 118 -11.36 -6.83 -7.42
C LEU A 118 -12.01 -6.23 -6.18
N ALA A 119 -11.65 -5.00 -5.79
CA ALA A 119 -12.27 -4.30 -4.68
C ALA A 119 -13.57 -3.56 -5.06
N ASN A 120 -13.82 -3.36 -6.36
CA ASN A 120 -14.90 -2.51 -6.90
C ASN A 120 -14.73 -1.04 -6.46
N GLU A 121 -13.49 -0.54 -6.55
CA GLU A 121 -13.11 0.83 -6.15
C GLU A 121 -13.04 1.79 -7.37
N ASP A 122 -13.56 1.39 -8.54
CA ASP A 122 -13.50 2.05 -9.87
C ASP A 122 -12.08 2.22 -10.45
N ALA A 123 -11.08 2.34 -9.58
CA ALA A 123 -9.67 2.37 -9.92
C ALA A 123 -9.07 0.98 -9.74
N PRO A 124 -8.51 0.36 -10.79
CA PRO A 124 -7.98 -0.98 -10.69
C PRO A 124 -6.76 -1.05 -9.76
N GLN A 125 -6.69 -2.11 -8.97
CA GLN A 125 -5.56 -2.39 -8.07
C GLN A 125 -4.54 -3.30 -8.74
N ILE A 126 -3.29 -3.27 -8.27
CA ILE A 126 -2.23 -4.17 -8.74
C ILE A 126 -2.02 -5.27 -7.70
N TYR A 127 -2.36 -6.50 -8.07
CA TYR A 127 -2.11 -7.69 -7.26
C TYR A 127 -0.76 -8.28 -7.66
N ALA A 128 0.23 -8.16 -6.80
CA ALA A 128 1.62 -8.53 -7.04
C ALA A 128 2.06 -9.69 -6.12
N LEU A 129 2.62 -10.74 -6.71
CA LEU A 129 3.30 -11.81 -5.99
C LEU A 129 4.77 -11.43 -5.82
N CYS A 130 5.20 -11.23 -4.58
CA CYS A 130 6.53 -10.77 -4.23
C CYS A 130 7.21 -11.70 -3.22
N GLY A 131 8.53 -11.61 -3.14
CA GLY A 131 9.32 -12.24 -2.08
C GLY A 131 9.86 -13.63 -2.43
N ARG A 132 10.55 -14.23 -1.47
CA ARG A 132 11.22 -15.53 -1.61
C ARG A 132 11.03 -16.36 -0.33
N GLY A 133 10.68 -17.61 -0.52
CA GLY A 133 10.47 -18.60 0.53
C GLY A 133 9.46 -18.13 1.59
N PRO A 134 9.79 -18.21 2.89
CA PRO A 134 8.89 -17.84 3.97
C PRO A 134 8.64 -16.33 4.08
N ARG A 135 9.44 -15.49 3.41
CA ARG A 135 9.24 -14.02 3.34
C ARG A 135 8.45 -13.60 2.11
N SER A 136 7.73 -14.53 1.50
CA SER A 136 6.89 -14.25 0.34
C SER A 136 5.59 -13.58 0.75
N SER A 137 5.04 -12.77 -0.13
CA SER A 137 3.79 -12.05 0.11
C SER A 137 3.01 -11.81 -1.18
N LEU A 138 1.69 -11.80 -1.07
CA LEU A 138 0.81 -11.16 -2.04
C LEU A 138 0.65 -9.70 -1.60
N ARG A 139 1.02 -8.75 -2.45
CA ARG A 139 0.89 -7.32 -2.20
C ARG A 139 -0.17 -6.72 -3.09
N VAL A 140 -1.12 -6.00 -2.50
CA VAL A 140 -2.15 -5.25 -3.22
C VAL A 140 -1.74 -3.80 -3.25
N LEU A 141 -1.35 -3.30 -4.41
CA LEU A 141 -0.93 -1.92 -4.60
C LEU A 141 -2.13 -1.09 -5.06
N ARG A 142 -2.45 -0.06 -4.27
CA ARG A 142 -3.42 0.97 -4.61
C ARG A 142 -2.68 2.24 -4.97
N ASN A 143 -3.00 2.81 -6.13
CA ASN A 143 -2.51 4.14 -6.48
C ASN A 143 -3.27 5.17 -5.64
N GLY A 144 -2.52 5.82 -4.75
CA GLY A 144 -2.98 6.93 -3.97
C GLY A 144 -2.07 7.19 -2.78
N LEU A 145 -2.15 8.39 -2.22
CA LEU A 145 -1.45 8.76 -0.99
C LEU A 145 -2.03 7.99 0.19
N GLU A 146 -1.14 7.58 1.10
CA GLU A 146 -1.51 7.04 2.41
C GLU A 146 -2.16 8.13 3.25
N VAL A 147 -3.26 7.78 3.91
CA VAL A 147 -4.01 8.70 4.76
C VAL A 147 -3.99 8.13 6.17
N SER A 148 -3.39 8.86 7.09
CA SER A 148 -3.38 8.52 8.51
C SER A 148 -4.63 9.12 9.16
N GLU A 149 -5.49 8.27 9.73
CA GLU A 149 -6.67 8.70 10.48
C GLU A 149 -6.27 9.09 11.90
N MET A 150 -6.38 10.37 12.24
CA MET A 150 -6.08 10.89 13.57
C MET A 150 -7.29 10.78 14.51
N ALA A 151 -8.49 11.03 13.98
CA ALA A 151 -9.74 10.92 14.72
C ALA A 151 -10.92 10.67 13.79
N VAL A 152 -11.91 9.91 14.27
CA VAL A 152 -13.20 9.71 13.63
C VAL A 152 -14.29 9.94 14.66
N SER A 153 -15.30 10.75 14.30
CA SER A 153 -16.44 11.04 15.17
C SER A 153 -17.73 10.93 14.37
N GLU A 154 -18.70 10.20 14.89
CA GLU A 154 -20.03 10.14 14.30
C GLU A 154 -20.79 11.44 14.58
N LEU A 155 -21.47 11.95 13.57
CA LEU A 155 -22.25 13.18 13.65
C LEU A 155 -23.75 12.87 13.71
N PRO A 156 -24.54 13.72 14.40
CA PRO A 156 -25.98 13.57 14.48
C PRO A 156 -26.65 13.98 13.15
N GLY A 157 -26.66 13.07 12.19
CA GLY A 157 -27.26 13.27 10.86
C GLY A 157 -26.24 13.49 9.75
N ASN A 158 -26.70 13.94 8.58
CA ASN A 158 -25.84 14.16 7.42
C ASN A 158 -25.39 15.63 7.35
N PRO A 159 -24.12 15.94 7.65
CA PRO A 159 -23.57 17.28 7.49
C PRO A 159 -23.37 17.62 6.00
N ASN A 160 -23.44 18.90 5.67
CA ASN A 160 -23.27 19.41 4.31
C ASN A 160 -21.89 20.07 4.09
N ALA A 161 -21.31 20.67 5.14
CA ALA A 161 -20.07 21.41 5.05
C ALA A 161 -19.33 21.48 6.38
N VAL A 162 -18.01 21.65 6.31
CA VAL A 162 -17.14 21.81 7.48
C VAL A 162 -16.12 22.91 7.24
N TRP A 163 -15.89 23.73 8.26
CA TRP A 163 -14.83 24.74 8.28
C TRP A 163 -14.02 24.65 9.56
N THR A 164 -12.79 25.12 9.48
CA THR A 164 -11.85 25.22 10.59
C THR A 164 -11.42 26.66 10.73
N VAL A 165 -11.43 27.18 11.95
CA VAL A 165 -11.21 28.61 12.18
C VAL A 165 -10.29 28.81 13.39
N LYS A 166 -9.38 29.77 13.23
CA LYS A 166 -8.48 30.23 14.30
C LYS A 166 -9.19 31.27 15.16
N LYS A 167 -8.76 31.43 16.41
CA LYS A 167 -9.30 32.48 17.27
C LYS A 167 -8.77 33.84 16.85
N ASN A 168 -7.47 33.92 16.58
CA ASN A 168 -6.79 35.09 16.02
C ASN A 168 -5.96 34.71 14.77
N VAL A 169 -5.57 35.71 13.97
CA VAL A 169 -4.74 35.50 12.76
C VAL A 169 -3.35 35.00 13.12
N ASP A 170 -2.81 35.48 14.24
CA ASP A 170 -1.46 35.16 14.72
C ASP A 170 -1.37 33.79 15.42
N ASP A 171 -2.51 33.16 15.71
CA ASP A 171 -2.52 31.85 16.35
C ASP A 171 -1.96 30.81 15.38
N GLN A 172 -1.08 29.93 15.88
CA GLN A 172 -0.50 28.87 15.05
C GLN A 172 -1.57 27.83 14.66
N PHE A 173 -2.44 27.48 15.61
CA PHE A 173 -3.41 26.40 15.49
C PHE A 173 -4.85 26.90 15.32
N HIS A 174 -5.72 26.02 14.80
CA HIS A 174 -7.16 26.26 14.76
C HIS A 174 -7.79 26.03 16.12
N ALA A 175 -8.82 26.82 16.44
CA ALA A 175 -9.52 26.76 17.72
C ALA A 175 -10.89 26.09 17.62
N HIS A 176 -11.59 26.25 16.48
CA HIS A 176 -12.94 25.71 16.30
C HIS A 176 -13.08 24.95 14.97
N ILE A 177 -13.89 23.89 15.01
CA ILE A 177 -14.43 23.19 13.84
C ILE A 177 -15.93 23.49 13.77
N VAL A 178 -16.39 24.05 12.67
CA VAL A 178 -17.79 24.38 12.44
C VAL A 178 -18.35 23.40 11.42
N VAL A 179 -19.36 22.63 11.82
CA VAL A 179 -20.05 21.65 10.96
C VAL A 179 -21.46 22.14 10.70
N SER A 180 -21.83 22.28 9.43
CA SER A 180 -23.17 22.72 9.03
C SER A 180 -24.01 21.55 8.55
N PHE A 181 -25.24 21.47 9.04
CA PHE A 181 -26.28 20.53 8.63
C PHE A 181 -27.37 21.28 7.87
N VAL A 182 -28.32 20.55 7.28
CA VAL A 182 -29.46 21.14 6.56
C VAL A 182 -30.23 22.17 7.41
N ASN A 183 -30.44 21.89 8.69
CA ASN A 183 -31.28 22.69 9.59
C ASN A 183 -30.55 23.23 10.84
N ALA A 184 -29.25 23.00 10.98
CA ALA A 184 -28.51 23.33 12.20
C ALA A 184 -27.03 23.54 11.92
N THR A 185 -26.32 24.14 12.87
CA THR A 185 -24.86 24.24 12.88
C THR A 185 -24.33 23.71 14.21
N LEU A 186 -23.33 22.85 14.16
CA LEU A 186 -22.60 22.32 15.31
C LEU A 186 -21.21 22.94 15.35
N VAL A 187 -20.78 23.41 16.51
CA VAL A 187 -19.44 23.96 16.70
C VAL A 187 -18.70 23.13 17.73
N LEU A 188 -17.51 22.68 17.36
CA LEU A 188 -16.61 21.90 18.19
C LEU A 188 -15.37 22.74 18.50
N SER A 189 -14.95 22.76 19.76
CA SER A 189 -13.69 23.37 20.18
C SER A 189 -12.55 22.35 20.12
N ILE A 190 -11.38 22.79 19.68
CA ILE A 190 -10.17 22.00 19.55
C ILE A 190 -9.29 22.26 20.76
N GLY A 191 -9.20 21.29 21.68
CA GLY A 191 -8.28 21.30 22.83
C GLY A 191 -7.48 19.99 22.89
N GLU A 192 -7.26 19.47 24.11
CA GLU A 192 -6.76 18.10 24.29
C GLU A 192 -7.75 17.05 23.76
N THR A 193 -9.05 17.35 23.93
CA THR A 193 -10.19 16.59 23.39
C THR A 193 -11.05 17.52 22.53
N VAL A 194 -11.81 16.93 21.59
CA VAL A 194 -12.77 17.68 20.76
C VAL A 194 -14.12 17.65 21.44
N GLU A 195 -14.62 18.81 21.84
CA GLU A 195 -15.88 18.96 22.59
C GLU A 195 -16.85 19.93 21.91
N GLU A 196 -18.14 19.68 22.03
CA GLU A 196 -19.19 20.58 21.54
C GLU A 196 -19.28 21.84 22.40
N VAL A 197 -19.29 23.01 21.75
CA VAL A 197 -19.36 24.31 22.43
C VAL A 197 -20.55 25.12 21.92
N THR A 198 -21.41 25.51 22.86
CA THR A 198 -22.60 26.33 22.60
C THR A 198 -22.33 27.83 22.70
N ASP A 199 -21.29 28.27 23.42
CA ASP A 199 -20.90 29.68 23.60
C ASP A 199 -19.82 30.12 22.58
N SER A 200 -19.94 29.66 21.33
CA SER A 200 -18.98 29.95 20.26
C SER A 200 -19.30 31.22 19.46
N GLY A 201 -20.44 31.85 19.74
CA GLY A 201 -20.96 32.98 18.96
C GLY A 201 -21.69 32.62 17.66
N PHE A 202 -21.84 31.32 17.37
CA PHE A 202 -22.58 30.83 16.19
C PHE A 202 -24.04 30.53 16.53
N LEU A 203 -24.94 30.85 15.59
CA LEU A 203 -26.34 30.45 15.66
C LEU A 203 -26.52 28.98 15.25
N GLY A 204 -26.57 28.09 16.24
CA GLY A 204 -26.70 26.64 16.01
C GLY A 204 -28.04 26.20 15.41
N THR A 205 -29.07 27.05 15.42
CA THR A 205 -30.44 26.71 14.95
C THR A 205 -30.64 26.89 13.44
N THR A 206 -29.63 27.38 12.72
CA THR A 206 -29.70 27.58 11.27
C THR A 206 -28.47 26.96 10.59
N PRO A 207 -28.58 26.51 9.33
CA PRO A 207 -27.41 26.08 8.57
C PRO A 207 -26.40 27.22 8.47
N THR A 208 -25.10 26.94 8.40
CA THR A 208 -24.05 27.92 8.06
C THR A 208 -23.62 27.68 6.61
N ILE A 209 -23.45 28.76 5.82
CA ILE A 209 -23.01 28.69 4.40
C ILE A 209 -21.51 28.91 4.27
N GLY A 210 -20.91 29.68 5.16
CA GLY A 210 -19.49 29.99 5.11
C GLY A 210 -19.00 30.58 6.42
N CYS A 211 -17.78 30.23 6.78
CA CYS A 211 -17.11 30.75 7.95
C CYS A 211 -15.63 31.03 7.60
N GLY A 212 -15.12 32.15 8.09
CA GLY A 212 -13.75 32.58 7.85
C GLY A 212 -13.33 33.62 8.87
N LEU A 213 -12.02 33.86 8.95
CA LEU A 213 -11.48 34.90 9.82
C LEU A 213 -11.28 36.18 8.99
N ILE A 214 -11.85 37.30 9.42
CA ILE A 214 -11.71 38.61 8.77
C ILE A 214 -11.17 39.58 9.82
N GLY A 215 -9.97 40.13 9.60
CA GLY A 215 -9.31 41.00 10.57
C GLY A 215 -8.86 40.23 11.82
N THR A 216 -9.03 40.80 13.02
CA THR A 216 -8.64 40.20 14.32
C THR A 216 -9.74 39.39 15.01
N THR A 217 -10.92 39.21 14.40
CA THR A 217 -12.07 38.52 15.04
C THR A 217 -12.75 37.52 14.11
N LEU A 218 -13.21 36.39 14.67
CA LEU A 218 -14.00 35.34 13.98
C LEU A 218 -15.24 35.93 13.30
N PHE A 219 -15.48 35.56 12.04
CA PHE A 219 -16.66 35.96 11.28
C PHE A 219 -17.55 34.76 10.94
N SER A 220 -18.84 34.84 11.27
CA SER A 220 -19.85 33.84 10.88
C SER A 220 -21.13 34.48 10.33
N ARG A 221 -21.36 34.26 9.02
CA ARG A 221 -22.50 34.61 8.13
C ARG A 221 -22.97 36.08 7.97
N CYS A 222 -22.96 36.49 6.68
CA CYS A 222 -23.73 37.51 5.93
C CYS A 222 -24.28 38.79 6.62
N ILE A 223 -23.49 39.89 6.59
CA ILE A 223 -23.77 41.34 6.30
C ILE A 223 -22.36 42.07 6.38
N PRO A 224 -22.04 43.19 5.67
CA PRO A 224 -20.69 43.39 5.06
C PRO A 224 -19.72 44.49 5.58
N MET A 225 -18.41 44.14 5.71
CA MET A 225 -17.04 44.79 5.89
C MET A 225 -16.23 45.02 7.24
N LEU A 226 -14.91 45.13 7.20
CA LEU A 226 -14.19 45.86 8.26
C LEU A 226 -13.14 46.74 7.57
N ASP A 227 -13.34 48.06 7.60
CA ASP A 227 -12.29 49.10 7.47
C ASP A 227 -11.68 49.31 8.87
N VAL A 228 -10.38 49.64 8.93
CA VAL A 228 -9.39 50.07 9.97
C VAL A 228 -9.90 50.51 11.36
N SER A 229 -11.19 50.73 11.53
CA SER A 229 -11.94 50.84 12.80
C SER A 229 -12.73 49.56 13.17
N ASN A 230 -12.49 48.45 12.48
CA ASN A 230 -13.35 47.26 12.49
C ASN A 230 -14.83 47.62 12.19
N GLN A 231 -15.14 48.27 11.05
CA GLN A 231 -16.55 48.43 10.61
C GLN A 231 -16.88 48.12 9.14
N LEU A 232 -18.06 47.52 8.99
CA LEU A 232 -18.68 46.93 7.80
C LEU A 232 -19.37 48.03 6.94
N ARG A 233 -18.83 48.44 5.76
CA ARG A 233 -19.44 49.43 4.83
C ARG A 233 -19.85 48.86 3.46
N GLU A 234 -21.13 48.86 3.16
CA GLU A 234 -21.62 48.44 1.84
C GLU A 234 -21.14 49.39 0.72
N TYR A 235 -20.77 48.84 -0.45
CA TYR A 235 -20.48 49.63 -1.64
C TYR A 235 -21.76 50.26 -2.18
N SER A 236 -21.69 51.52 -2.62
CA SER A 236 -22.88 52.33 -2.95
C SER A 236 -23.62 51.88 -4.20
N GLU A 237 -22.96 51.15 -5.11
CA GLU A 237 -23.58 50.67 -6.35
C GLU A 237 -23.88 49.17 -6.28
N ARG A 238 -25.08 48.80 -6.76
CA ARG A 238 -25.51 47.41 -6.88
C ARG A 238 -25.68 47.09 -8.35
N ARG A 239 -25.08 45.98 -8.80
CA ARG A 239 -25.19 45.51 -10.18
C ARG A 239 -26.20 44.38 -10.27
N GLU A 240 -27.26 44.58 -11.06
CA GLU A 240 -28.22 43.52 -11.37
C GLU A 240 -27.64 42.57 -12.43
N MET A 241 -27.76 41.28 -12.19
CA MET A 241 -27.33 40.24 -13.12
C MET A 241 -28.50 39.78 -13.99
N THR A 242 -28.20 39.26 -15.18
CA THR A 242 -29.20 38.80 -16.16
C THR A 242 -29.93 37.52 -15.76
N ALA A 243 -29.47 36.84 -14.71
CA ALA A 243 -30.05 35.63 -14.14
C ALA A 243 -29.90 35.69 -12.61
N ASP A 244 -30.63 34.84 -11.89
CA ASP A 244 -30.55 34.76 -10.43
C ASP A 244 -29.12 34.42 -9.98
N VAL A 245 -28.63 35.13 -8.96
CA VAL A 245 -27.29 34.90 -8.40
C VAL A 245 -27.41 33.82 -7.33
N LEU A 246 -27.09 32.59 -7.71
CA LEU A 246 -27.31 31.41 -6.85
C LEU A 246 -26.16 31.16 -5.87
N CYS A 247 -24.95 31.64 -6.19
CA CYS A 247 -23.78 31.62 -5.32
C CYS A 247 -22.94 32.89 -5.54
N MET A 248 -22.22 33.31 -4.51
CA MET A 248 -21.17 34.31 -4.62
C MET A 248 -19.98 33.83 -3.83
N SER A 249 -18.79 33.99 -4.38
CA SER A 249 -17.59 33.94 -3.59
C SER A 249 -16.50 34.77 -4.27
N MET A 250 -15.51 35.20 -3.47
CA MET A 250 -14.21 35.67 -3.98
C MET A 250 -13.43 34.49 -4.62
N SER A 251 -13.95 33.26 -4.50
CA SER A 251 -13.84 32.08 -5.38
C SER A 251 -14.88 31.00 -4.98
N GLU A 252 -15.89 30.72 -5.83
CA GLU A 252 -16.95 29.64 -5.84
C GLU A 252 -18.29 30.14 -6.47
N VAL A 253 -18.95 29.28 -7.28
CA VAL A 253 -19.46 29.55 -8.67
C VAL A 253 -20.98 29.65 -8.83
N PRO A 254 -21.51 30.32 -9.89
CA PRO A 254 -22.94 30.37 -10.29
C PRO A 254 -23.52 29.07 -10.90
N GLU A 255 -24.85 29.01 -11.09
CA GLU A 255 -25.48 28.12 -12.09
C GLU A 255 -25.38 28.78 -13.49
N GLY A 256 -24.89 28.03 -14.49
CA GLY A 256 -24.77 28.47 -15.88
C GLY A 256 -23.46 28.07 -16.59
N GLU A 257 -23.51 27.90 -17.92
CA GLU A 257 -22.37 27.46 -18.76
C GLU A 257 -21.28 28.54 -19.00
N LEU A 258 -21.41 29.73 -18.40
CA LEU A 258 -20.55 30.90 -18.67
C LEU A 258 -19.84 31.39 -17.39
N LEU A 259 -18.51 31.25 -17.37
CA LEU A 259 -17.63 31.83 -16.36
C LEU A 259 -17.42 33.32 -16.64
N ARG A 260 -17.52 34.18 -15.61
CA ARG A 260 -17.23 35.61 -15.69
C ARG A 260 -16.22 36.03 -14.63
N ILE A 261 -15.18 36.75 -15.05
CA ILE A 261 -14.21 37.37 -14.14
C ILE A 261 -14.57 38.86 -14.00
N ILE A 262 -14.63 39.34 -12.76
CA ILE A 262 -15.05 40.70 -12.42
C ILE A 262 -13.95 41.35 -11.59
N SER A 263 -13.54 42.56 -11.96
CA SER A 263 -12.56 43.32 -11.18
C SER A 263 -13.19 43.89 -9.91
N LEU A 264 -12.43 43.89 -8.82
CA LEU A 264 -12.77 44.56 -7.57
C LEU A 264 -11.84 45.75 -7.28
N ASP A 265 -11.02 46.15 -8.26
CA ASP A 265 -10.14 47.31 -8.12
C ASP A 265 -10.94 48.61 -8.01
N THR A 266 -10.41 49.56 -7.25
CA THR A 266 -11.10 50.83 -6.95
C THR A 266 -11.37 51.69 -8.18
N THR A 267 -10.67 51.46 -9.29
CA THR A 267 -10.85 52.19 -10.55
C THR A 267 -11.98 51.62 -11.40
N ASP A 268 -12.16 50.29 -11.39
CA ASP A 268 -13.08 49.55 -12.27
C ASP A 268 -13.89 48.50 -11.48
N THR A 269 -14.36 48.90 -10.30
CA THR A 269 -15.11 48.04 -9.38
C THR A 269 -16.34 47.44 -10.07
N LEU A 270 -16.49 46.13 -9.99
CA LEU A 270 -17.59 45.36 -10.60
C LEU A 270 -17.62 45.37 -12.15
N ALA A 271 -16.56 45.81 -12.84
CA ALA A 271 -16.46 45.71 -14.29
C ALA A 271 -16.14 44.26 -14.74
N PRO A 272 -16.80 43.73 -15.78
CA PRO A 272 -16.47 42.40 -16.30
C PRO A 272 -15.16 42.47 -17.10
N LEU A 273 -14.16 41.65 -16.73
CA LEU A 273 -12.88 41.56 -17.42
C LEU A 273 -12.96 40.57 -18.58
N SER A 274 -13.40 39.34 -18.30
CA SER A 274 -13.44 38.27 -19.31
C SER A 274 -14.63 37.33 -19.09
N MET A 275 -15.01 36.63 -20.16
CA MET A 275 -16.07 35.61 -20.16
C MET A 275 -15.62 34.39 -20.96
N GLN A 276 -15.81 33.20 -20.39
CA GLN A 276 -15.43 31.94 -21.04
C GLN A 276 -16.56 30.92 -20.93
N ALA A 277 -16.86 30.24 -22.04
CA ALA A 277 -17.76 29.10 -22.05
C ALA A 277 -17.06 27.85 -21.49
N LEU A 278 -17.75 27.12 -20.62
CA LEU A 278 -17.26 25.89 -20.02
C LEU A 278 -17.87 24.67 -20.72
N PRO A 279 -17.17 23.52 -20.75
CA PRO A 279 -17.68 22.31 -21.42
C PRO A 279 -18.82 21.63 -20.66
N ALA A 280 -19.02 21.98 -19.38
CA ALA A 280 -20.13 21.56 -18.54
C ALA A 280 -20.36 22.63 -17.46
N GLU A 281 -21.44 22.49 -16.71
CA GLU A 281 -21.74 23.36 -15.58
C GLU A 281 -20.66 23.26 -14.48
N PRO A 282 -20.17 24.38 -13.95
CA PRO A 282 -19.21 24.39 -12.86
C PRO A 282 -19.89 24.14 -11.50
N GLU A 283 -19.34 23.23 -10.72
CA GLU A 283 -19.74 22.93 -9.34
C GLU A 283 -18.93 23.79 -8.33
N SER A 284 -17.64 24.00 -8.59
CA SER A 284 -16.74 24.76 -7.69
C SER A 284 -15.64 25.49 -8.45
N LEU A 285 -15.12 26.59 -7.87
CA LEU A 285 -14.04 27.39 -8.45
C LEU A 285 -13.03 27.73 -7.36
N MET A 286 -11.76 27.68 -7.71
CA MET A 286 -10.71 28.04 -6.78
C MET A 286 -9.54 28.72 -7.50
N VAL A 287 -9.33 30.00 -7.16
CA VAL A 287 -8.11 30.71 -7.54
C VAL A 287 -6.98 30.31 -6.60
N MET A 288 -5.84 29.95 -7.17
CA MET A 288 -4.64 29.57 -6.43
C MET A 288 -3.41 30.19 -7.07
N GLU A 289 -2.59 30.82 -6.25
CA GLU A 289 -1.29 31.31 -6.66
C GLU A 289 -0.25 30.21 -6.47
N THR A 290 0.48 29.90 -7.53
CA THR A 290 1.59 28.96 -7.46
C THR A 290 2.91 29.69 -7.70
N ALA A 291 3.86 29.52 -6.77
CA ALA A 291 5.22 29.97 -6.99
C ALA A 291 5.82 29.21 -8.18
N GLY A 292 6.47 29.91 -9.11
CA GLY A 292 7.11 29.27 -10.24
C GLY A 292 8.27 28.37 -9.82
N GLU A 293 8.58 27.37 -10.64
CA GLU A 293 9.54 26.29 -10.33
C GLU A 293 11.00 26.79 -10.26
N GLU A 294 11.29 28.00 -10.78
CA GLU A 294 12.62 28.61 -10.80
C GLU A 294 12.75 29.79 -9.82
N THR A 295 13.88 29.90 -9.13
CA THR A 295 14.22 31.06 -8.29
C THR A 295 14.20 32.35 -9.11
N GLY A 296 13.20 33.20 -8.88
CA GLY A 296 13.03 34.47 -9.59
C GLY A 296 11.92 34.48 -10.65
N SER A 297 11.24 33.35 -10.88
CA SER A 297 10.05 33.33 -11.73
C SER A 297 8.85 33.97 -11.03
N ALA A 298 8.08 34.78 -11.78
CA ALA A 298 6.86 35.40 -11.28
C ALA A 298 5.86 34.34 -10.84
N SER A 299 5.09 34.62 -9.79
CA SER A 299 4.02 33.74 -9.36
C SER A 299 2.96 33.64 -10.46
N ILE A 300 2.51 32.42 -10.73
CA ILE A 300 1.49 32.14 -11.74
C ILE A 300 0.18 31.88 -11.01
N ILE A 301 -0.85 32.64 -11.35
CA ILE A 301 -2.20 32.42 -10.83
C ILE A 301 -2.92 31.42 -11.71
N HIS A 302 -3.47 30.38 -11.08
CA HIS A 302 -4.32 29.42 -11.75
C HIS A 302 -5.74 29.49 -11.21
N LEU A 303 -6.70 29.52 -12.12
CA LEU A 303 -8.09 29.27 -11.86
C LEU A 303 -8.37 27.76 -12.03
N ASN A 304 -8.77 27.11 -10.94
CA ASN A 304 -9.18 25.72 -10.93
C ASN A 304 -10.70 25.66 -10.92
N ILE A 305 -11.29 24.83 -11.79
CA ILE A 305 -12.72 24.75 -12.03
C ILE A 305 -13.14 23.28 -11.90
N GLY A 306 -13.93 22.98 -10.89
CA GLY A 306 -14.58 21.69 -10.73
C GLY A 306 -15.91 21.68 -11.48
N LEU A 307 -16.12 20.69 -12.34
CA LEU A 307 -17.33 20.56 -13.16
C LEU A 307 -18.25 19.46 -12.62
N VAL A 308 -19.55 19.58 -12.90
CA VAL A 308 -20.58 18.59 -12.49
C VAL A 308 -20.36 17.21 -13.12
N ASN A 309 -19.72 17.15 -14.28
CA ASN A 309 -19.40 15.92 -14.99
C ASN A 309 -18.15 15.19 -14.45
N GLY A 310 -17.58 15.65 -13.34
CA GLY A 310 -16.43 15.00 -12.71
C GLY A 310 -15.06 15.41 -13.25
N CYS A 311 -15.01 16.40 -14.14
CA CYS A 311 -13.76 16.97 -14.64
C CYS A 311 -13.26 18.14 -13.79
N LEU A 312 -11.96 18.18 -13.55
CA LEU A 312 -11.22 19.36 -13.09
C LEU A 312 -10.57 20.03 -14.30
N LEU A 313 -10.89 21.30 -14.51
CA LEU A 313 -10.28 22.17 -15.50
C LEU A 313 -9.38 23.18 -14.77
N ARG A 314 -8.10 23.24 -15.14
CA ARG A 314 -7.15 24.23 -14.63
C ARG A 314 -6.75 25.16 -15.75
N VAL A 315 -6.80 26.45 -15.49
CA VAL A 315 -6.56 27.51 -16.45
C VAL A 315 -5.62 28.53 -15.82
N THR A 316 -4.67 29.04 -16.58
CA THR A 316 -3.77 30.12 -16.17
C THR A 316 -4.48 31.45 -16.35
N LEU A 317 -4.50 32.24 -15.29
CA LEU A 317 -5.14 33.56 -15.23
C LEU A 317 -4.06 34.64 -15.35
N ASP A 318 -4.20 35.51 -16.34
CA ASP A 318 -3.40 36.74 -16.44
C ASP A 318 -3.93 37.78 -15.43
N GLN A 319 -3.03 38.28 -14.58
CA GLN A 319 -3.34 39.27 -13.53
C GLN A 319 -3.78 40.62 -14.10
N VAL A 320 -3.37 40.97 -15.33
CA VAL A 320 -3.63 42.30 -15.91
C VAL A 320 -4.88 42.28 -16.77
N THR A 321 -4.98 41.34 -17.70
CA THR A 321 -6.09 41.28 -18.66
C THR A 321 -7.29 40.50 -18.14
N GLY A 322 -7.08 39.61 -17.17
CA GLY A 322 -8.09 38.61 -16.79
C GLY A 322 -8.30 37.54 -17.85
N ASP A 323 -7.44 37.46 -18.87
CA ASP A 323 -7.52 36.44 -19.90
C ASP A 323 -7.13 35.07 -19.35
N LEU A 324 -7.77 34.06 -19.93
CA LEU A 324 -7.69 32.67 -19.52
C LEU A 324 -6.95 31.86 -20.59
N SER A 325 -5.84 31.22 -20.20
CA SER A 325 -4.93 30.49 -21.10
C SER A 325 -4.46 29.15 -20.51
N ASP A 326 -3.87 28.25 -21.31
CA ASP A 326 -3.40 26.91 -20.88
C ASP A 326 -4.48 26.06 -20.18
N ASN A 327 -5.53 25.71 -20.93
CA ASN A 327 -6.64 24.89 -20.45
C ASN A 327 -6.21 23.42 -20.31
N ARG A 328 -6.04 22.94 -19.08
CA ARG A 328 -5.74 21.53 -18.77
C ARG A 328 -6.92 20.86 -18.10
N THR A 329 -7.45 19.81 -18.73
CA THR A 329 -8.58 19.03 -18.18
C THR A 329 -8.12 17.67 -17.65
N ARG A 330 -8.63 17.27 -16.49
CA ARG A 330 -8.43 15.96 -15.87
C ARG A 330 -9.75 15.42 -15.33
N TYR A 331 -10.07 14.17 -15.65
CA TYR A 331 -11.24 13.50 -15.07
C TYR A 331 -10.87 12.94 -13.68
N LEU A 332 -11.61 13.33 -12.64
CA LEU A 332 -11.33 12.95 -11.25
C LEU A 332 -12.26 11.85 -10.73
N GLY A 333 -13.48 11.75 -11.25
CA GLY A 333 -14.46 10.79 -10.77
C GLY A 333 -15.85 10.98 -11.37
N THR A 334 -16.81 10.16 -10.95
CA THR A 334 -18.19 10.18 -11.47
C THR A 334 -19.10 11.20 -10.79
N LYS A 335 -18.68 11.74 -9.64
CA LYS A 335 -19.42 12.78 -8.89
C LYS A 335 -18.94 14.19 -9.27
N PRO A 336 -19.76 15.23 -9.09
CA PRO A 336 -19.33 16.62 -9.23
C PRO A 336 -18.06 16.92 -8.44
N VAL A 337 -17.18 17.76 -8.99
CA VAL A 337 -15.89 18.10 -8.37
C VAL A 337 -16.04 19.31 -7.46
N LYS A 338 -15.77 19.13 -6.17
CA LYS A 338 -15.67 20.20 -5.17
C LYS A 338 -14.20 20.49 -4.84
N LEU A 339 -13.81 21.76 -4.81
CA LEU A 339 -12.44 22.20 -4.61
C LEU A 339 -12.28 22.88 -3.26
N PHE A 340 -11.22 22.56 -2.52
CA PHE A 340 -10.93 23.11 -1.20
C PHE A 340 -9.46 23.49 -1.07
N ARG A 341 -9.19 24.56 -0.30
CA ARG A 341 -7.82 24.96 0.07
C ARG A 341 -7.32 24.12 1.23
N VAL A 342 -6.17 23.49 1.04
CA VAL A 342 -5.47 22.79 2.12
C VAL A 342 -4.00 23.21 2.15
N LYS A 343 -3.38 23.05 3.31
CA LYS A 343 -1.96 23.36 3.51
C LYS A 343 -1.19 22.05 3.69
N ILE A 344 -0.16 21.85 2.88
CA ILE A 344 0.70 20.65 2.87
C ILE A 344 2.15 21.09 2.75
N GLN A 345 3.02 20.65 3.66
CA GLN A 345 4.44 21.06 3.76
C GLN A 345 4.61 22.58 3.80
N ASN A 346 3.76 23.26 4.57
CA ASN A 346 3.66 24.70 4.64
C ASN A 346 3.33 25.44 3.34
N LYS A 347 3.00 24.73 2.26
CA LYS A 347 2.59 25.30 0.97
C LYS A 347 1.11 25.08 0.74
N GLU A 348 0.54 25.92 -0.11
CA GLU A 348 -0.85 25.76 -0.53
C GLU A 348 -0.98 24.62 -1.53
N ALA A 349 -2.02 23.82 -1.31
CA ALA A 349 -2.38 22.69 -2.13
C ALA A 349 -3.89 22.71 -2.37
N LEU A 350 -4.29 22.14 -3.51
CA LEU A 350 -5.68 22.05 -3.94
C LEU A 350 -6.18 20.65 -3.60
N PHE A 351 -7.25 20.58 -2.82
CA PHE A 351 -7.92 19.33 -2.49
C PHE A 351 -9.22 19.25 -3.29
N ALA A 352 -9.36 18.21 -4.11
CA ALA A 352 -10.51 18.02 -4.98
C ALA A 352 -11.28 16.77 -4.57
N CYS A 353 -12.55 16.94 -4.19
CA CYS A 353 -13.46 15.85 -3.83
C CYS A 353 -14.39 15.51 -5.00
N SER A 354 -14.49 14.23 -5.34
CA SER A 354 -15.44 13.66 -6.32
C SER A 354 -15.84 12.25 -5.86
N SER A 355 -15.82 11.22 -6.72
CA SER A 355 -15.95 9.82 -6.28
C SER A 355 -14.72 9.34 -5.49
N ARG A 356 -13.56 9.99 -5.71
CA ARG A 356 -12.35 9.89 -4.89
C ARG A 356 -11.88 11.29 -4.54
N ALA A 357 -11.17 11.42 -3.42
CA ALA A 357 -10.44 12.63 -3.11
C ALA A 357 -9.10 12.66 -3.84
N TRP A 358 -8.71 13.84 -4.33
CA TRP A 358 -7.46 14.08 -5.03
C TRP A 358 -6.73 15.25 -4.39
N LEU A 359 -5.41 15.14 -4.29
CA LEU A 359 -4.54 16.20 -3.83
C LEU A 359 -3.67 16.68 -4.98
N PHE A 360 -3.70 17.98 -5.22
CA PHE A 360 -2.78 18.68 -6.10
C PHE A 360 -1.79 19.51 -5.27
N TYR A 361 -0.52 19.14 -5.31
CA TYR A 361 0.52 19.69 -4.44
C TYR A 361 1.86 19.78 -5.19
N SER A 362 2.76 20.64 -4.68
CA SER A 362 4.13 20.74 -5.15
C SER A 362 5.07 19.96 -4.23
N TYR A 363 5.79 18.98 -4.76
CA TYR A 363 6.80 18.20 -4.04
C TYR A 363 8.07 18.07 -4.89
N GLN A 364 9.24 18.31 -4.28
CA GLN A 364 10.54 18.35 -4.97
C GLN A 364 10.55 19.23 -6.23
N SER A 365 9.95 20.42 -6.12
CA SER A 365 9.82 21.41 -7.22
C SER A 365 9.04 20.91 -8.44
N ARG A 366 8.16 19.92 -8.27
CA ARG A 366 7.26 19.44 -9.32
C ARG A 366 5.84 19.33 -8.80
N PHE A 367 4.88 19.73 -9.63
CA PHE A 367 3.46 19.55 -9.33
C PHE A 367 2.98 18.12 -9.57
N HIS A 368 2.26 17.58 -8.60
CA HIS A 368 1.66 16.26 -8.62
C HIS A 368 0.15 16.38 -8.39
N LEU A 369 -0.62 15.58 -9.13
CA LEU A 369 -2.05 15.38 -8.91
C LEU A 369 -2.23 13.90 -8.58
N THR A 370 -2.38 13.56 -7.30
CA THR A 370 -2.46 12.17 -6.82
C THR A 370 -3.78 11.94 -6.11
N PRO A 371 -4.44 10.81 -6.35
CA PRO A 371 -5.63 10.48 -5.58
C PRO A 371 -5.25 10.07 -4.15
N LEU A 372 -6.20 10.11 -3.24
CA LEU A 372 -6.06 9.52 -1.91
C LEU A 372 -6.54 8.05 -1.97
N SER A 373 -5.89 7.19 -1.19
CA SER A 373 -6.37 5.82 -0.98
C SER A 373 -7.34 5.79 0.20
N TYR A 374 -8.47 6.46 0.05
CA TYR A 374 -9.43 6.67 1.13
C TYR A 374 -10.87 6.60 0.61
N THR A 375 -11.84 6.53 1.52
CA THR A 375 -13.26 6.60 1.17
C THR A 375 -13.59 7.96 0.54
N ALA A 376 -14.71 8.02 -0.18
CA ALA A 376 -15.17 9.27 -0.79
C ALA A 376 -15.47 10.31 0.30
N LEU A 377 -14.94 11.51 0.11
CA LEU A 377 -15.12 12.65 1.01
C LEU A 377 -16.05 13.66 0.35
N GLU A 378 -16.96 14.25 1.13
CA GLU A 378 -17.96 15.19 0.62
C GLU A 378 -17.51 16.65 0.74
N TYR A 379 -16.83 16.96 1.84
CA TYR A 379 -16.33 18.29 2.15
C TYR A 379 -15.01 18.19 2.91
N ALA A 380 -14.12 19.17 2.75
CA ALA A 380 -12.85 19.21 3.46
C ALA A 380 -12.43 20.65 3.82
N SER A 381 -11.69 20.79 4.92
CA SER A 381 -11.07 22.06 5.34
C SER A 381 -9.69 21.81 5.94
N SER A 382 -8.76 22.75 5.73
CA SER A 382 -7.40 22.66 6.28
C SER A 382 -7.41 22.66 7.80
N PHE A 383 -6.73 21.72 8.44
CA PHE A 383 -6.70 21.58 9.89
C PHE A 383 -5.27 21.69 10.44
N SER A 384 -5.17 22.18 11.68
CA SER A 384 -3.90 22.36 12.37
C SER A 384 -4.20 22.46 13.86
N SER A 385 -3.59 21.59 14.65
CA SER A 385 -3.67 21.52 16.11
C SER A 385 -2.33 21.06 16.67
N GLU A 386 -2.16 21.11 17.99
CA GLU A 386 -0.94 20.63 18.66
C GLU A 386 -0.70 19.12 18.45
N GLN A 387 -1.77 18.34 18.32
CA GLN A 387 -1.71 16.89 18.03
C GLN A 387 -1.46 16.60 16.54
N CYS A 388 -1.83 17.51 15.65
CA CYS A 388 -1.71 17.35 14.20
C CYS A 388 -1.38 18.70 13.55
N ASN A 389 -0.08 18.96 13.38
CA ASN A 389 0.43 20.25 12.88
C ASN A 389 -0.14 20.61 11.50
N GLU A 390 -0.25 19.62 10.60
CA GLU A 390 -0.82 19.76 9.26
C GLU A 390 -1.76 18.59 8.99
N GLY A 391 -3.06 18.87 9.02
CA GLY A 391 -4.11 17.89 8.76
C GLY A 391 -5.21 18.44 7.87
N ILE A 392 -6.18 17.58 7.59
CA ILE A 392 -7.40 17.90 6.85
C ILE A 392 -8.57 17.37 7.66
N VAL A 393 -9.50 18.24 8.01
CA VAL A 393 -10.80 17.82 8.53
C VAL A 393 -11.71 17.59 7.35
N ALA A 394 -12.28 16.39 7.26
CA ALA A 394 -13.17 15.99 6.18
C ALA A 394 -14.46 15.38 6.71
N ILE A 395 -15.51 15.49 5.90
CA ILE A 395 -16.79 14.83 6.11
C ILE A 395 -16.89 13.65 5.14
N ALA A 396 -17.31 12.51 5.66
CA ALA A 396 -17.71 11.35 4.86
C ALA A 396 -19.03 10.82 5.42
N GLU A 397 -20.11 10.92 4.64
CA GLU A 397 -21.47 10.54 5.07
C GLU A 397 -21.79 11.20 6.42
N ASN A 398 -22.17 10.40 7.43
CA ASN A 398 -22.47 10.85 8.78
C ASN A 398 -21.25 10.94 9.71
N THR A 399 -20.02 10.95 9.20
CA THR A 399 -18.80 10.95 10.01
C THR A 399 -17.92 12.17 9.74
N LEU A 400 -17.42 12.77 10.82
CA LEU A 400 -16.33 13.74 10.83
C LEU A 400 -15.00 12.99 10.97
N ARG A 401 -14.02 13.31 10.13
CA ARG A 401 -12.74 12.62 10.10
C ARG A 401 -11.60 13.63 10.09
N ILE A 402 -10.60 13.43 10.95
CA ILE A 402 -9.36 14.21 10.97
C ILE A 402 -8.27 13.34 10.35
N LEU A 403 -7.73 13.81 9.22
CA LEU A 403 -6.81 13.07 8.37
C LEU A 403 -5.45 13.77 8.33
N ALA A 404 -4.36 13.01 8.31
CA ALA A 404 -3.01 13.51 8.09
C ALA A 404 -2.36 12.83 6.88
N LEU A 405 -1.60 13.58 6.09
CA LEU A 405 -0.92 13.12 4.87
C LEU A 405 0.59 13.21 5.06
N GLU A 406 1.19 12.18 5.66
CA GLU A 406 2.62 12.21 6.05
C GLU A 406 3.56 11.82 4.90
N LYS A 407 3.20 10.77 4.13
CA LYS A 407 4.08 10.18 3.10
C LYS A 407 3.74 10.66 1.69
N LEU A 408 4.19 11.86 1.35
CA LEU A 408 3.95 12.47 0.03
C LEU A 408 4.82 11.92 -1.12
N GLY A 409 5.89 11.19 -0.79
CA GLY A 409 6.83 10.62 -1.77
C GLY A 409 6.44 9.25 -2.32
N THR A 410 5.48 8.56 -1.68
CA THR A 410 5.03 7.22 -2.07
C THR A 410 3.66 7.32 -2.75
N VAL A 411 3.61 6.97 -4.04
CA VAL A 411 2.38 7.04 -4.86
C VAL A 411 1.53 5.77 -4.74
N PHE A 412 2.12 4.66 -4.29
CA PHE A 412 1.43 3.39 -4.11
C PHE A 412 1.39 3.00 -2.64
N ASN A 413 0.18 2.85 -2.13
CA ASN A 413 -0.06 2.17 -0.87
C ASN A 413 -0.13 0.68 -1.10
N GLN A 414 0.40 -0.09 -0.18
CA GLN A 414 0.42 -1.54 -0.29
C GLN A 414 -0.19 -2.20 0.93
N ILE A 415 -1.03 -3.20 0.68
CA ILE A 415 -1.46 -4.16 1.70
C ILE A 415 -0.70 -5.45 1.47
N ILE A 416 -0.09 -6.01 2.51
CA ILE A 416 0.77 -7.18 2.43
C ILE A 416 0.06 -8.38 3.07
N TYR A 417 -0.11 -9.45 2.31
CA TYR A 417 -0.61 -10.74 2.78
C TYR A 417 0.53 -11.78 2.74
N PRO A 418 1.02 -12.27 3.90
CA PRO A 418 2.12 -13.24 3.94
C PRO A 418 1.76 -14.58 3.28
N LEU A 419 2.73 -15.17 2.60
CA LEU A 419 2.67 -16.49 1.96
C LEU A 419 3.70 -17.43 2.59
N LYS A 420 3.58 -18.73 2.33
CA LYS A 420 4.41 -19.74 3.00
C LYS A 420 5.64 -20.13 2.18
N TYR A 421 5.48 -20.31 0.87
CA TYR A 421 6.58 -20.60 -0.05
C TYR A 421 6.67 -19.53 -1.15
N THR A 422 7.70 -19.59 -2.00
CA THR A 422 7.86 -18.65 -3.12
C THR A 422 6.69 -18.79 -4.10
N PRO A 423 5.86 -17.75 -4.29
CA PRO A 423 4.75 -17.81 -5.22
C PRO A 423 5.26 -17.84 -6.66
N ARG A 424 4.61 -18.58 -7.55
CA ARG A 424 5.01 -18.73 -8.96
C ARG A 424 4.03 -18.08 -9.92
N ARG A 425 2.73 -18.31 -9.72
CA ARG A 425 1.66 -17.80 -10.57
C ARG A 425 0.36 -17.78 -9.79
N PHE A 426 -0.56 -16.93 -10.22
CA PHE A 426 -1.92 -16.95 -9.72
C PHE A 426 -2.93 -16.71 -10.83
N VAL A 427 -4.16 -17.13 -10.57
CA VAL A 427 -5.33 -16.88 -11.41
C VAL A 427 -6.46 -16.30 -10.59
N VAL A 428 -7.28 -15.47 -11.23
CA VAL A 428 -8.43 -14.82 -10.61
C VAL A 428 -9.68 -15.57 -11.05
N HIS A 429 -10.50 -16.01 -10.10
CA HIS A 429 -11.82 -16.55 -10.42
C HIS A 429 -12.80 -15.41 -10.74
N PRO A 430 -13.39 -15.34 -11.95
CA PRO A 430 -14.18 -14.18 -12.37
C PRO A 430 -15.41 -13.89 -11.51
N GLN A 431 -16.07 -14.94 -11.00
CA GLN A 431 -17.35 -14.78 -10.28
C GLN A 431 -17.15 -14.44 -8.79
N SER A 432 -16.19 -15.09 -8.12
CA SER A 432 -15.94 -14.86 -6.69
C SER A 432 -14.84 -13.82 -6.42
N GLN A 433 -14.10 -13.39 -7.45
CA GLN A 433 -12.93 -12.51 -7.34
C GLN A 433 -11.82 -13.04 -6.41
N ASN A 434 -11.86 -14.33 -6.05
CA ASN A 434 -10.83 -14.98 -5.25
C ASN A 434 -9.60 -15.32 -6.11
N LEU A 435 -8.43 -15.35 -5.47
CA LEU A 435 -7.15 -15.66 -6.08
C LEU A 435 -6.76 -17.09 -5.77
N ILE A 436 -6.28 -17.81 -6.77
CA ILE A 436 -5.69 -19.14 -6.61
C ILE A 436 -4.21 -19.03 -6.95
N ILE A 437 -3.35 -19.25 -5.97
CA ILE A 437 -1.91 -19.04 -6.01
C ILE A 437 -1.23 -20.41 -5.90
N ILE A 438 -0.19 -20.62 -6.71
CA ILE A 438 0.73 -21.73 -6.54
C ILE A 438 2.04 -21.23 -5.93
N GLU A 439 2.48 -21.89 -4.87
CA GLU A 439 3.69 -21.58 -4.12
C GLU A 439 4.65 -22.76 -4.24
N THR A 440 5.92 -22.55 -4.56
CA THR A 440 6.89 -23.62 -4.81
C THR A 440 8.33 -23.20 -4.53
N ASP A 441 8.94 -23.90 -3.58
CA ASP A 441 10.32 -23.74 -3.16
C ASP A 441 11.18 -24.96 -3.52
N HIS A 442 12.40 -24.66 -3.92
CA HIS A 442 13.47 -25.64 -4.13
C HIS A 442 14.33 -25.75 -2.86
N ALA A 443 14.87 -26.93 -2.57
CA ALA A 443 15.64 -27.24 -1.36
C ALA A 443 14.85 -26.90 -0.08
N SER A 444 13.59 -27.35 -0.04
CA SER A 444 12.68 -27.11 1.07
C SER A 444 11.81 -28.34 1.32
N PHE A 445 11.40 -28.52 2.56
CA PHE A 445 10.50 -29.59 2.99
C PHE A 445 9.05 -29.10 3.10
N THR A 446 8.13 -30.02 2.84
CA THR A 446 6.72 -29.86 3.23
C THR A 446 6.60 -29.87 4.76
N GLU A 447 5.54 -29.31 5.31
CA GLU A 447 5.31 -29.31 6.77
C GLU A 447 5.26 -30.72 7.34
N LYS A 448 4.64 -31.65 6.59
CA LYS A 448 4.59 -33.06 6.98
C LYS A 448 5.98 -33.68 7.03
N ALA A 449 6.84 -33.38 6.06
CA ALA A 449 8.20 -33.89 6.02
C ALA A 449 9.07 -33.26 7.12
N LYS A 450 8.93 -31.94 7.35
CA LYS A 450 9.60 -31.25 8.47
C LYS A 450 9.25 -31.88 9.81
N ARG A 451 7.96 -32.11 10.07
CA ARG A 451 7.49 -32.70 11.31
C ARG A 451 8.03 -34.11 11.49
N ARG A 452 7.95 -34.95 10.45
CA ARG A 452 8.49 -36.31 10.50
C ARG A 452 9.99 -36.32 10.78
N ARG A 453 10.78 -35.47 10.12
CA ARG A 453 12.23 -35.40 10.33
C ARG A 453 12.59 -34.85 11.71
N ARG A 454 11.79 -33.93 12.24
CA ARG A 454 11.90 -33.46 13.63
C ARG A 454 11.67 -34.61 14.61
N ASP A 455 10.63 -35.40 14.38
CA ASP A 455 10.31 -36.56 15.22
C ASP A 455 11.44 -37.61 15.14
N GLU A 456 11.94 -37.92 13.94
CA GLU A 456 13.08 -38.84 13.71
C GLU A 456 14.37 -38.34 14.38
N LEU A 457 14.71 -37.05 14.23
CA LEU A 457 15.90 -36.47 14.87
C LEU A 457 15.76 -36.44 16.40
N ALA A 458 14.57 -36.16 16.91
CA ALA A 458 14.32 -36.22 18.35
C ALA A 458 14.50 -37.64 18.88
N GLU A 459 14.05 -38.66 18.15
CA GLU A 459 14.25 -40.07 18.51
C GLU A 459 15.74 -40.45 18.50
N GLU A 460 16.47 -40.12 17.43
CA GLU A 460 17.93 -40.38 17.33
C GLU A 460 18.71 -39.70 18.46
N ILE A 461 18.38 -38.45 18.78
CA ILE A 461 19.02 -37.71 19.88
C ILE A 461 18.64 -38.34 21.23
N ILE A 462 17.39 -38.78 21.43
CA ILE A 462 16.99 -39.47 22.67
C ILE A 462 17.76 -40.79 22.85
N GLU A 463 18.07 -41.50 21.77
CA GLU A 463 18.87 -42.73 21.81
C GLU A 463 20.36 -42.47 22.10
N LEU A 464 20.87 -41.31 21.71
CA LEU A 464 22.28 -40.90 21.91
C LEU A 464 22.51 -40.10 23.21
N ALA A 465 21.48 -39.44 23.74
CA ALA A 465 21.58 -38.55 24.89
C ALA A 465 21.70 -39.31 26.22
N ASN A 466 22.80 -39.06 26.94
CA ASN A 466 23.02 -39.57 28.30
C ASN A 466 22.47 -38.65 29.40
N ASP A 467 22.12 -37.38 29.09
CA ASP A 467 21.65 -36.39 30.06
C ASP A 467 20.24 -35.80 29.74
N PRO A 468 19.46 -35.36 30.76
CA PRO A 468 18.10 -34.82 30.57
C PRO A 468 18.03 -33.45 29.88
N GLU A 469 19.10 -32.63 29.92
CA GLU A 469 19.12 -31.28 29.35
C GLU A 469 19.29 -31.29 27.81
N GLU A 470 20.00 -32.27 27.25
CA GLU A 470 20.13 -32.47 25.79
C GLU A 470 18.79 -32.81 25.13
N LYS A 471 17.85 -33.43 25.86
CA LYS A 471 16.52 -33.79 25.36
C LYS A 471 15.61 -32.58 25.13
N THR A 472 15.78 -31.52 25.91
CA THR A 472 15.04 -30.27 25.74
C THR A 472 15.60 -29.41 24.60
N LEU A 473 16.92 -29.39 24.40
CA LEU A 473 17.57 -28.67 23.28
C LEU A 473 17.17 -29.24 21.90
N ALA A 474 16.99 -30.56 21.80
CA ALA A 474 16.66 -31.24 20.55
C ALA A 474 15.33 -30.79 19.90
N THR A 475 14.39 -30.25 20.70
CA THR A 475 13.05 -29.88 20.22
C THR A 475 13.05 -28.52 19.51
N GLU A 476 14.02 -27.65 19.82
CA GLU A 476 14.12 -26.28 19.27
C GLU A 476 15.02 -26.21 18.01
N MET A 477 15.98 -27.12 17.85
CA MET A 477 16.96 -27.14 16.74
C MET A 477 16.40 -27.60 15.37
N ALA A 478 15.12 -27.94 15.29
CA ALA A 478 14.53 -28.63 14.15
C ALA A 478 13.94 -27.69 13.06
N ASP A 479 14.55 -26.53 12.85
CA ASP A 479 14.26 -25.63 11.72
C ASP A 479 15.51 -25.34 10.88
N SER A 480 16.18 -26.41 10.43
CA SER A 480 17.22 -26.31 9.41
C SER A 480 16.66 -26.61 8.00
N LYS A 481 17.11 -25.83 7.01
CA LYS A 481 16.89 -26.12 5.59
C LYS A 481 17.69 -27.37 5.20
N SER A 482 17.13 -28.18 4.31
CA SER A 482 17.71 -29.45 3.90
C SER A 482 18.97 -29.30 3.05
N THR A 483 19.93 -30.19 3.26
CA THR A 483 21.01 -30.48 2.30
C THR A 483 20.54 -31.40 1.17
N GLU A 484 19.36 -32.02 1.31
CA GLU A 484 18.71 -32.82 0.27
C GLU A 484 17.88 -31.96 -0.70
N TRP A 485 18.03 -32.22 -1.99
CA TRP A 485 17.44 -31.47 -3.11
C TRP A 485 15.96 -31.79 -3.32
N LYS A 486 15.11 -31.39 -2.37
CA LYS A 486 13.66 -31.67 -2.41
C LYS A 486 12.83 -30.42 -2.65
N TRP A 487 11.64 -30.64 -3.19
CA TRP A 487 10.68 -29.60 -3.52
C TRP A 487 9.52 -29.60 -2.54
N ALA A 488 9.12 -28.40 -2.12
CA ALA A 488 7.90 -28.16 -1.36
C ALA A 488 6.98 -27.25 -2.17
N SER A 489 5.73 -27.65 -2.33
CA SER A 489 4.76 -26.94 -3.15
C SER A 489 3.37 -26.98 -2.54
N ALA A 490 2.61 -25.91 -2.75
CA ALA A 490 1.25 -25.78 -2.25
C ALA A 490 0.36 -24.98 -3.22
N VAL A 491 -0.93 -25.27 -3.17
CA VAL A 491 -1.98 -24.52 -3.85
C VAL A 491 -2.81 -23.82 -2.78
N ARG A 492 -2.92 -22.50 -2.87
CA ARG A 492 -3.64 -21.67 -1.91
C ARG A 492 -4.72 -20.86 -2.60
N MET A 493 -5.90 -20.77 -1.98
CA MET A 493 -6.96 -19.84 -2.35
C MET A 493 -7.06 -18.73 -1.31
N ILE A 494 -6.98 -17.48 -1.77
CA ILE A 494 -7.05 -16.28 -0.93
C ILE A 494 -8.20 -15.39 -1.41
N ASN A 495 -8.94 -14.82 -0.47
CA ASN A 495 -9.88 -13.73 -0.76
C ASN A 495 -9.09 -12.42 -1.04
N ALA A 496 -9.26 -11.84 -2.23
CA ALA A 496 -8.50 -10.67 -2.67
C ALA A 496 -8.76 -9.38 -1.84
N LYS A 497 -9.92 -9.30 -1.17
CA LYS A 497 -10.33 -8.12 -0.38
C LYS A 497 -9.87 -8.22 1.07
N ALA A 498 -10.10 -9.38 1.70
CA ALA A 498 -9.81 -9.60 3.12
C ALA A 498 -8.41 -10.18 3.37
N GLY A 499 -7.76 -10.77 2.36
CA GLY A 499 -6.49 -11.48 2.53
C GLY A 499 -6.59 -12.83 3.25
N GLN A 500 -7.81 -13.25 3.63
CA GLN A 500 -8.01 -14.50 4.33
C GLN A 500 -7.74 -15.69 3.39
N THR A 501 -6.96 -16.66 3.87
CA THR A 501 -6.78 -17.93 3.18
C THR A 501 -8.05 -18.77 3.37
N LEU A 502 -8.73 -19.07 2.26
CA LEU A 502 -9.97 -19.85 2.25
C LEU A 502 -9.68 -21.35 2.22
N CYS A 503 -8.71 -21.76 1.39
CA CYS A 503 -8.32 -23.15 1.21
C CYS A 503 -6.82 -23.26 0.96
N HIS A 504 -6.22 -24.33 1.47
CA HIS A 504 -4.82 -24.63 1.27
C HIS A 504 -4.66 -26.14 1.06
N TYR A 505 -3.96 -26.52 0.00
CA TYR A 505 -3.65 -27.90 -0.32
C TYR A 505 -2.15 -28.04 -0.55
N GLU A 506 -1.51 -28.79 0.34
CA GLU A 506 -0.07 -29.07 0.27
C GLU A 506 0.17 -30.28 -0.65
N LEU A 507 1.08 -30.11 -1.61
CA LEU A 507 1.46 -31.17 -2.55
C LEU A 507 2.43 -32.17 -1.89
N PRO A 508 2.49 -33.41 -2.39
CA PRO A 508 3.45 -34.40 -1.93
C PRO A 508 4.91 -33.94 -2.12
N GLU A 509 5.80 -34.52 -1.33
CA GLU A 509 7.23 -34.25 -1.38
C GLU A 509 7.83 -34.59 -2.77
N GLY A 510 8.65 -33.69 -3.31
CA GLY A 510 9.26 -33.86 -4.63
C GLY A 510 8.35 -33.48 -5.80
N GLU A 511 7.11 -33.05 -5.56
CA GLU A 511 6.22 -32.49 -6.58
C GLU A 511 6.24 -30.96 -6.54
N ALA A 512 6.53 -30.33 -7.68
CA ALA A 512 6.71 -28.88 -7.80
C ALA A 512 5.73 -28.27 -8.80
N ALA A 513 4.84 -27.38 -8.35
CA ALA A 513 3.87 -26.71 -9.21
C ALA A 513 4.50 -25.55 -10.01
N PHE A 514 4.23 -25.51 -11.32
CA PHE A 514 4.76 -24.47 -12.23
C PHE A 514 3.67 -23.72 -12.99
N SER A 515 2.51 -24.35 -13.20
CA SER A 515 1.40 -23.74 -13.93
C SER A 515 0.08 -23.96 -13.20
N VAL A 516 -0.80 -22.96 -13.27
CA VAL A 516 -2.15 -23.01 -12.75
C VAL A 516 -3.07 -22.27 -13.70
N GLU A 517 -4.23 -22.85 -14.02
CA GLU A 517 -5.25 -22.22 -14.86
C GLU A 517 -6.66 -22.71 -14.49
N LEU A 518 -7.65 -21.84 -14.71
CA LEU A 518 -9.07 -22.19 -14.60
C LEU A 518 -9.56 -22.71 -15.95
N VAL A 519 -10.18 -23.89 -15.96
CA VAL A 519 -10.69 -24.53 -17.17
C VAL A 519 -12.14 -24.94 -16.97
N GLN A 520 -13.00 -24.58 -17.92
CA GLN A 520 -14.39 -25.02 -17.96
C GLN A 520 -14.55 -26.03 -19.10
N PHE A 521 -14.67 -27.31 -18.76
CA PHE A 521 -14.74 -28.36 -19.77
C PHE A 521 -16.11 -28.41 -20.45
N ARG A 522 -16.13 -28.73 -21.75
CA ARG A 522 -17.37 -28.89 -22.52
C ARG A 522 -18.28 -29.99 -21.97
N SER A 523 -17.70 -31.01 -21.35
CA SER A 523 -18.48 -32.11 -20.74
C SER A 523 -19.14 -31.73 -19.41
N GLN A 524 -18.76 -30.61 -18.80
CA GLN A 524 -19.22 -30.14 -17.49
C GLN A 524 -19.41 -28.62 -17.52
N HIS A 525 -20.47 -28.16 -18.20
CA HIS A 525 -20.71 -26.73 -18.42
C HIS A 525 -20.98 -25.94 -17.14
N ASP A 526 -21.51 -26.56 -16.09
CA ASP A 526 -21.88 -25.84 -14.86
C ASP A 526 -20.73 -25.75 -13.85
N SER A 527 -19.57 -26.32 -14.15
CA SER A 527 -18.46 -26.46 -13.20
C SER A 527 -17.16 -25.90 -13.76
N VAL A 528 -16.47 -25.14 -12.92
CA VAL A 528 -15.12 -24.63 -13.21
C VAL A 528 -14.11 -25.51 -12.47
N PHE A 529 -13.05 -25.90 -13.18
CA PHE A 529 -11.99 -26.73 -12.64
C PHE A 529 -10.70 -25.92 -12.53
N VAL A 530 -9.92 -26.18 -11.49
CA VAL A 530 -8.57 -25.64 -11.33
C VAL A 530 -7.61 -26.74 -11.74
N LEU A 531 -6.80 -26.48 -12.77
CA LEU A 531 -5.74 -27.38 -13.18
C LEU A 531 -4.40 -26.85 -12.71
N VAL A 532 -3.63 -27.69 -12.01
CA VAL A 532 -2.27 -27.36 -11.56
C VAL A 532 -1.29 -28.34 -12.19
N GLY A 533 -0.34 -27.80 -12.96
CA GLY A 533 0.70 -28.55 -13.63
C GLY A 533 1.98 -28.57 -12.81
N CYS A 534 2.49 -29.77 -12.55
CA CYS A 534 3.67 -29.98 -11.73
C CYS A 534 4.77 -30.81 -12.43
N ALA A 535 5.99 -30.69 -11.93
CA ALA A 535 7.09 -31.63 -12.16
C ALA A 535 7.21 -32.61 -10.99
N VAL A 536 7.74 -33.80 -11.25
CA VAL A 536 8.03 -34.82 -10.23
C VAL A 536 9.54 -35.09 -10.22
N GLU A 537 10.15 -35.00 -9.04
CA GLU A 537 11.59 -35.25 -8.80
C GLU A 537 12.46 -34.47 -9.80
N LEU A 538 12.28 -33.14 -9.84
CA LEU A 538 13.01 -32.25 -10.73
C LEU A 538 14.39 -31.90 -10.15
N GLU A 539 15.46 -32.29 -10.84
CA GLU A 539 16.82 -31.84 -10.60
C GLU A 539 17.17 -30.71 -11.59
N MET A 540 17.70 -29.60 -11.09
CA MET A 540 18.03 -28.44 -11.93
C MET A 540 19.41 -28.56 -12.58
N LYS A 541 20.38 -29.22 -11.93
CA LYS A 541 21.76 -29.36 -12.40
C LYS A 541 22.30 -30.77 -12.11
N PRO A 542 22.42 -31.66 -13.11
CA PRO A 542 21.94 -31.52 -14.50
C PRO A 542 20.41 -31.49 -14.58
N TYR A 543 19.85 -30.83 -15.61
CA TYR A 543 18.39 -30.76 -15.76
C TYR A 543 17.80 -32.15 -16.05
N LYS A 544 17.11 -32.74 -15.06
CA LYS A 544 16.47 -34.05 -15.14
C LYS A 544 15.14 -34.02 -14.39
N ALA A 545 14.13 -34.66 -14.93
CA ALA A 545 12.85 -34.83 -14.26
C ALA A 545 12.36 -36.26 -14.49
N LYS A 546 11.81 -36.90 -13.46
CA LYS A 546 11.22 -38.25 -13.57
C LYS A 546 9.92 -38.26 -14.37
N GLY A 547 9.21 -37.13 -14.38
CA GLY A 547 7.99 -36.93 -15.14
C GLY A 547 7.27 -35.67 -14.69
N GLY A 548 5.97 -35.61 -14.96
CA GLY A 548 5.10 -34.57 -14.46
C GLY A 548 3.73 -35.10 -14.08
N CYS A 549 2.91 -34.22 -13.53
CA CYS A 549 1.53 -34.53 -13.20
C CYS A 549 0.64 -33.31 -13.36
N ILE A 550 -0.66 -33.57 -13.50
CA ILE A 550 -1.69 -32.55 -13.55
C ILE A 550 -2.69 -32.87 -12.44
N TYR A 551 -2.80 -31.96 -11.48
CA TYR A 551 -3.82 -32.00 -10.45
C TYR A 551 -5.08 -31.32 -10.98
N THR A 552 -6.22 -31.98 -10.80
CA THR A 552 -7.53 -31.43 -11.14
C THR A 552 -8.32 -31.22 -9.86
N PHE A 553 -8.69 -29.97 -9.60
CA PHE A 553 -9.58 -29.61 -8.49
C PHE A 553 -10.92 -29.10 -9.04
N LEU A 554 -12.02 -29.46 -8.37
CA LEU A 554 -13.34 -28.89 -8.63
C LEU A 554 -13.50 -27.63 -7.79
N LEU A 555 -13.93 -26.53 -8.42
CA LEU A 555 -14.30 -25.34 -7.68
C LEU A 555 -15.73 -25.50 -7.14
N THR A 556 -15.89 -25.52 -5.82
CA THR A 556 -17.17 -25.70 -5.13
C THR A 556 -17.57 -24.43 -4.36
N ASN A 557 -18.82 -24.40 -3.90
CA ASN A 557 -19.36 -23.34 -3.04
C ASN A 557 -19.20 -21.93 -3.63
N GLY A 558 -19.55 -21.74 -4.90
CA GLY A 558 -19.50 -20.44 -5.58
C GLY A 558 -18.10 -19.84 -5.74
N GLY A 559 -17.04 -20.65 -5.62
CA GLY A 559 -15.65 -20.18 -5.76
C GLY A 559 -14.91 -19.92 -4.45
N ASN A 560 -15.44 -20.41 -3.33
CA ASN A 560 -14.81 -20.26 -2.01
C ASN A 560 -14.03 -21.50 -1.55
N ARG A 561 -14.17 -22.63 -2.25
CA ARG A 561 -13.45 -23.86 -1.95
C ARG A 561 -13.05 -24.58 -3.22
N PHE A 562 -11.92 -25.26 -3.18
CA PHE A 562 -11.54 -26.21 -4.22
C PHE A 562 -11.37 -27.60 -3.60
N GLU A 563 -11.87 -28.63 -4.30
CA GLU A 563 -11.84 -30.02 -3.85
C GLU A 563 -11.01 -30.86 -4.82
N PHE A 564 -10.10 -31.67 -4.30
CA PHE A 564 -9.26 -32.54 -5.11
C PHE A 564 -10.09 -33.66 -5.75
N ILE A 565 -9.97 -33.82 -7.07
CA ILE A 565 -10.67 -34.89 -7.82
C ILE A 565 -9.70 -36.03 -8.12
N HIS A 566 -8.65 -35.76 -8.89
CA HIS A 566 -7.69 -36.76 -9.31
C HIS A 566 -6.36 -36.14 -9.76
N ARG A 567 -5.34 -36.99 -9.83
CA ARG A 567 -3.98 -36.67 -10.29
C ARG A 567 -3.69 -37.47 -11.56
N THR A 568 -3.42 -36.78 -12.67
CA THR A 568 -3.08 -37.42 -13.95
C THR A 568 -1.56 -37.38 -14.16
N ALA A 569 -0.91 -38.54 -14.21
CA ALA A 569 0.52 -38.63 -14.51
C ALA A 569 0.82 -38.39 -15.99
N VAL A 570 1.92 -37.70 -16.28
CA VAL A 570 2.41 -37.42 -17.64
C VAL A 570 3.91 -37.68 -17.74
N ASP A 571 4.38 -37.92 -18.97
CA ASP A 571 5.76 -38.30 -19.33
C ASP A 571 6.77 -37.13 -19.29
N GLY A 572 6.35 -35.91 -18.95
CA GLY A 572 7.24 -34.76 -18.87
C GLY A 572 6.68 -33.63 -18.01
N VAL A 573 7.52 -32.63 -17.74
CA VAL A 573 7.17 -31.49 -16.87
C VAL A 573 6.05 -30.66 -17.50
N VAL A 574 5.06 -30.27 -16.68
CA VAL A 574 3.93 -29.44 -17.09
C VAL A 574 4.19 -27.98 -16.77
N ASN A 575 4.66 -27.22 -17.76
CA ASN A 575 5.03 -25.80 -17.59
C ASN A 575 3.93 -24.81 -17.97
N ALA A 576 2.92 -25.24 -18.73
CA ALA A 576 1.87 -24.37 -19.21
C ALA A 576 0.54 -25.11 -19.29
N ILE A 577 -0.53 -24.44 -18.84
CA ILE A 577 -1.91 -24.87 -18.98
C ILE A 577 -2.70 -23.66 -19.48
N HIS A 578 -3.62 -23.87 -20.40
CA HIS A 578 -4.50 -22.84 -20.94
C HIS A 578 -5.89 -23.42 -21.21
N ASP A 579 -6.95 -22.67 -20.92
CA ASP A 579 -8.30 -23.02 -21.35
C ASP A 579 -8.49 -22.77 -22.85
N PHE A 580 -8.98 -23.76 -23.60
CA PHE A 580 -9.14 -23.64 -25.03
C PHE A 580 -10.39 -24.36 -25.53
N ARG A 581 -11.42 -23.60 -25.87
CA ARG A 581 -12.67 -24.11 -26.51
C ARG A 581 -13.30 -25.28 -25.73
N GLY A 582 -13.27 -25.22 -24.40
CA GLY A 582 -13.85 -26.24 -23.53
C GLY A 582 -12.99 -27.49 -23.35
N VAL A 583 -11.70 -27.44 -23.70
CA VAL A 583 -10.67 -28.44 -23.38
C VAL A 583 -9.44 -27.74 -22.79
N ALA A 584 -8.62 -28.49 -22.06
CA ALA A 584 -7.37 -27.97 -21.51
C ALA A 584 -6.22 -28.17 -22.52
N LEU A 585 -5.58 -27.08 -22.96
CA LEU A 585 -4.30 -27.13 -23.67
C LEU A 585 -3.17 -27.17 -22.66
N VAL A 586 -2.33 -28.20 -22.73
CA VAL A 586 -1.27 -28.45 -21.75
C VAL A 586 0.07 -28.66 -22.45
N GLY A 587 1.07 -27.87 -22.06
CA GLY A 587 2.46 -28.02 -22.49
C GLY A 587 3.20 -29.04 -21.61
N VAL A 588 3.50 -30.21 -22.17
CA VAL A 588 4.24 -31.30 -21.52
C VAL A 588 5.62 -31.42 -22.15
N GLY A 589 6.63 -30.83 -21.51
CA GLY A 589 7.99 -30.73 -22.08
C GLY A 589 7.99 -30.06 -23.47
N LYS A 590 8.37 -30.80 -24.51
CA LYS A 590 8.39 -30.34 -25.91
C LYS A 590 7.10 -30.63 -26.70
N ARG A 591 6.04 -31.07 -26.03
CA ARG A 591 4.76 -31.47 -26.65
C ARG A 591 3.63 -30.60 -26.15
N ILE A 592 2.67 -30.31 -27.02
CA ILE A 592 1.41 -29.68 -26.66
C ILE A 592 0.33 -30.73 -26.77
N ARG A 593 -0.44 -30.93 -25.69
CA ARG A 593 -1.53 -31.91 -25.61
C ARG A 593 -2.85 -31.23 -25.30
N MET A 594 -3.91 -31.70 -25.94
CA MET A 594 -5.29 -31.36 -25.58
C MET A 594 -5.85 -32.43 -24.66
N TYR A 595 -6.35 -32.01 -23.51
CA TYR A 595 -6.99 -32.87 -22.52
C TYR A 595 -8.47 -32.53 -22.36
N ASP A 596 -9.29 -33.56 -22.31
CA ASP A 596 -10.70 -33.48 -21.93
C ASP A 596 -10.89 -34.08 -20.53
N PHE A 597 -11.98 -33.72 -19.87
CA PHE A 597 -12.27 -34.19 -18.52
C PHE A 597 -12.62 -35.67 -18.51
N GLY A 598 -12.06 -36.40 -17.54
CA GLY A 598 -12.44 -37.78 -17.24
C GLY A 598 -12.50 -37.98 -15.74
N LYS A 599 -13.45 -38.82 -15.28
CA LYS A 599 -13.72 -38.99 -13.83
C LYS A 599 -12.52 -39.49 -13.02
N LYS A 600 -11.63 -40.31 -13.63
CA LYS A 600 -10.44 -40.87 -12.97
C LYS A 600 -9.13 -40.20 -13.36
N LYS A 601 -9.06 -39.65 -14.57
CA LYS A 601 -7.90 -38.99 -15.16
C LYS A 601 -8.32 -38.12 -16.34
N LEU A 602 -7.51 -37.13 -16.67
CA LEU A 602 -7.67 -36.36 -17.90
C LEU A 602 -7.40 -37.25 -19.12
N LEU A 603 -8.21 -37.10 -20.16
CA LEU A 603 -8.14 -37.91 -21.38
C LEU A 603 -7.45 -37.10 -22.49
N ALA A 604 -6.25 -37.53 -22.89
CA ALA A 604 -5.56 -36.92 -24.02
C ALA A 604 -6.35 -37.18 -25.32
N LYS A 605 -6.67 -36.11 -26.05
CA LYS A 605 -7.42 -36.17 -27.32
C LYS A 605 -6.52 -35.94 -28.53
N CYS A 606 -5.55 -35.06 -28.39
CA CYS A 606 -4.62 -34.69 -29.45
C CYS A 606 -3.26 -34.39 -28.83
N GLU A 607 -2.19 -34.72 -29.55
CA GLU A 607 -0.82 -34.36 -29.19
C GLU A 607 -0.14 -33.83 -30.45
N ASN A 608 0.59 -32.72 -30.31
CA ASN A 608 1.49 -32.24 -31.33
C ASN A 608 2.88 -32.02 -30.71
N ARG A 609 3.93 -32.36 -31.47
CA ARG A 609 5.31 -32.18 -31.03
C ARG A 609 5.82 -30.88 -31.62
N VAL A 610 6.27 -29.98 -30.74
CA VAL A 610 6.88 -28.72 -31.18
C VAL A 610 8.34 -29.03 -31.49
N GLY A 611 8.69 -29.02 -32.76
CA GLY A 611 10.09 -29.08 -33.20
C GLY A 611 10.73 -27.72 -32.94
N PHE A 612 11.53 -27.64 -31.89
CA PHE A 612 12.53 -26.58 -31.72
C PHE A 612 13.91 -27.18 -31.99
#